data_AF-A0A535GW44-F1
#
_entry.id   AF-A0A535GW44-F1
#
_cell.length_a   1.000
_cell.length_b   1.000
_cell.length_c   1.000
_cell.angle_alpha   90.00
_cell.angle_beta   90.00
_cell.angle_gamma   90.00
#
_symmetry.space_group_name_H-M   'P 1'
#
loop_
_entity.id
_entity.type
_entity.pdbx_description
1 polymer ?
#
loop_
_entity_poly.entity_id
_entity_poly.type
_entity_poly.pdbx_seq_one_letter_code
_entity_poly.pdbx_strand_id
1 'polypeptide(L)' 'MQPLAPKLLTEFVGTFVFFSVIGLAGQAGPFGPLAVGLSLMAMVYMGGHVSGAHYNPAVSL' A
#
# COMPACT_ATOMS: atom_id res chain seq x y z
N MET A 1 8.72 -0.66 20.07
CA MET A 1 8.69 -1.61 18.93
C MET A 1 7.31 -2.23 18.91
N GLN A 2 6.54 -2.06 17.83
CA GLN A 2 5.23 -2.72 17.76
C GLN A 2 5.39 -4.25 17.60
N PRO A 3 4.47 -5.06 18.15
CA PRO A 3 4.49 -6.50 18.02
C PRO A 3 4.35 -6.95 16.56
N LEU A 4 4.67 -8.20 16.26
CA LEU A 4 4.66 -8.72 14.89
C LEU A 4 3.26 -8.71 14.25
N ALA A 5 2.23 -9.06 15.03
CA ALA A 5 0.85 -9.15 14.54
C ALA A 5 0.32 -7.84 13.89
N PRO A 6 0.41 -6.65 14.51
CA PRO A 6 -0.04 -5.41 13.88
C PRO A 6 0.78 -5.07 12.63
N LYS A 7 2.08 -5.36 12.59
CA LYS A 7 2.89 -5.14 11.39
C LYS A 7 2.39 -5.98 10.21
N LEU A 8 2.15 -7.28 10.45
CA LEU A 8 1.64 -8.19 9.42
C LEU A 8 0.23 -7.82 8.97
N LEU A 9 -0.65 -7.42 9.90
CA LEU A 9 -2.00 -6.97 9.56
C LEU A 9 -1.97 -5.70 8.72
N THR A 10 -1.12 -4.72 9.08
CA THR A 10 -0.95 -3.49 8.31
C THR A 10 -0.38 -3.77 6.92
N GLU A 11 0.63 -4.62 6.79
CA GLU A 11 1.15 -5.03 5.47
C GLU A 11 0.07 -5.74 4.64
N PHE A 12 -0.70 -6.67 5.23
CA PHE A 12 -1.78 -7.38 4.52
C PHE A 12 -2.86 -6.42 4.01
N VAL A 13 -3.39 -5.55 4.88
CA VAL A 13 -4.42 -4.56 4.49
C VAL A 13 -3.86 -3.57 3.48
N GLY A 14 -2.63 -3.11 3.68
CA GLY A 14 -1.93 -2.21 2.78
C GLY A 14 -1.74 -2.77 1.38
N THR A 15 -1.23 -3.99 1.27
CA THR A 15 -1.08 -4.69 -0.01
C THR A 15 -2.44 -4.96 -0.65
N PHE A 16 -3.46 -5.36 0.10
CA PHE A 16 -4.80 -5.61 -0.46
C PHE A 16 -5.38 -4.34 -1.12
N VAL A 17 -5.32 -3.20 -0.43
CA VAL A 17 -5.82 -1.92 -0.97
C VAL A 17 -4.97 -1.47 -2.15
N PHE A 18 -3.64 -1.48 -2.00
CA PHE A 18 -2.74 -1.03 -3.06
C PHE A 18 -2.89 -1.87 -4.34
N PHE A 19 -2.98 -3.19 -4.21
CA PHE A 19 -3.21 -4.10 -5.33
C PHE A 19 -4.59 -3.90 -5.98
N SER A 20 -5.63 -3.66 -5.16
CA SER A 20 -6.97 -3.36 -5.68
C SER A 20 -6.97 -2.07 -6.52
N VAL A 21 -6.25 -1.03 -6.09
CA VAL A 21 -6.12 0.21 -6.85
C VAL A 21 -5.35 -0.01 -8.15
N ILE A 22 -4.26 -0.78 -8.14
CA ILE A 22 -3.53 -1.15 -9.36
C ILE A 22 -4.45 -1.89 -10.34
N GLY A 23 -5.24 -2.86 -9.86
CA GLY A 23 -6.17 -3.62 -10.69
C GLY A 23 -7.30 -2.79 -11.31
N LEU A 24 -7.69 -1.69 -10.66
CA LEU A 24 -8.74 -0.78 -11.14
C LEU A 24 -8.21 0.48 -11.85
N ALA A 25 -6.89 0.72 -11.82
CA ALA A 25 -6.28 1.96 -12.29
C ALA A 25 -6.56 2.25 -13.77
N GLY A 26 -6.78 1.22 -14.60
CA GLY A 26 -7.16 1.37 -16.01
C GLY A 26 -8.44 2.17 -16.22
N GLN A 27 -9.37 2.15 -15.25
CA GLN A 27 -10.62 2.90 -15.32
C GLN A 27 -10.43 4.41 -15.10
N ALA A 28 -9.28 4.82 -14.56
CA ALA A 28 -8.93 6.24 -14.40
C ALA A 28 -8.29 6.84 -15.66
N GLY A 29 -8.12 6.05 -16.75
CA GLY A 29 -7.56 6.52 -18.02
C GLY A 29 -6.16 7.14 -17.84
N PRO A 30 -5.90 8.35 -18.36
CA PRO A 30 -4.62 9.04 -18.19
C PRO A 30 -4.21 9.26 -16.73
N PHE A 31 -5.16 9.23 -15.79
CA PHE A 31 -4.90 9.44 -14.37
C PHE A 31 -4.58 8.14 -13.60
N GLY A 32 -4.51 6.98 -14.27
CA GLY A 32 -4.14 5.69 -13.64
C GLY A 32 -2.87 5.76 -12.78
N PRO A 33 -1.75 6.31 -13.29
CA PRO A 33 -0.53 6.48 -12.49
C PRO A 33 -0.72 7.35 -11.25
N LEU A 34 -1.53 8.41 -11.35
CA LEU A 34 -1.84 9.29 -10.24
C LEU A 34 -2.69 8.57 -9.18
N ALA A 35 -3.68 7.78 -9.60
CA ALA A 35 -4.51 6.99 -8.69
C ALA A 35 -3.66 5.98 -7.89
N VAL A 36 -2.74 5.27 -8.55
CA VAL A 36 -1.81 4.33 -7.90
C VAL A 36 -0.88 5.05 -6.93
N GLY A 37 -0.27 6.16 -7.36
CA GLY A 37 0.65 6.95 -6.53
C GLY A 37 -0.01 7.56 -5.29
N LEU A 38 -1.19 8.16 -5.45
CA LEU A 38 -1.95 8.76 -4.34
C LEU A 38 -2.45 7.70 -3.36
N SER A 39 -2.88 6.53 -3.86
CA SER A 39 -3.23 5.41 -2.97
C SER A 39 -2.03 4.94 -2.17
N LEU A 40 -0.86 4.78 -2.80
CA LEU A 40 0.36 4.37 -2.09
C LEU A 40 0.73 5.40 -1.02
N MET A 41 0.73 6.69 -1.37
CA MET A 41 0.98 7.78 -0.43
C MET A 41 0.04 7.72 0.79
N ALA A 42 -1.27 7.56 0.56
CA ALA A 42 -2.25 7.45 1.64
C ALA A 42 -1.97 6.25 2.55
N MET A 43 -1.64 5.09 1.98
CA MET A 43 -1.33 3.90 2.76
C MET A 43 -0.01 4.01 3.52
N VAL A 44 0.99 4.72 2.97
CA VAL A 44 2.25 5.02 3.67
C VAL A 44 2.00 5.93 4.88
N TYR A 45 1.19 6.97 4.74
CA TYR A 45 0.80 7.81 5.89
C TYR A 45 0.02 7.02 6.95
N MET A 46 -0.83 6.08 6.53
CA MET A 46 -1.59 5.24 7.44
C MET A 46 -0.71 4.26 8.22
N GLY A 47 0.15 3.50 7.54
CA GLY A 47 0.83 2.34 8.14
C GLY A 47 2.35 2.46 8.30
N GLY A 48 2.97 3.55 7.82
CA GLY A 48 4.44 3.70 7.83
C GLY A 48 5.04 3.65 9.22
N HIS A 49 4.36 4.23 10.21
CA HIS A 49 4.76 4.19 11.62
C HIS A 49 4.49 2.84 12.31
N VAL A 50 3.76 1.94 11.65
CA VAL A 50 3.40 0.61 12.16
C VAL A 50 4.33 -0.46 11.60
N SER A 51 4.30 -0.67 10.28
CA SER A 51 5.02 -1.77 9.61
C SER A 51 6.23 -1.35 8.80
N GLY A 52 6.39 -0.04 8.51
CA GLY A 52 7.30 0.46 7.48
C GLY A 52 6.61 0.68 6.12
N ALA A 53 5.36 0.20 5.96
CA ALA A 53 4.52 0.41 4.79
C ALA A 53 5.17 0.00 3.47
N HIS A 54 5.74 -1.20 3.42
CA HIS A 54 6.37 -1.69 2.19
C HIS A 54 5.31 -2.02 1.14
N TYR A 55 4.29 -2.77 1.54
CA TYR A 55 3.14 -3.21 0.73
C TYR A 55 3.49 -3.93 -0.59
N ASN A 56 4.77 -4.23 -0.79
CA ASN A 56 5.36 -4.79 -2.00
C ASN A 56 6.59 -5.64 -1.60
N PRO A 57 6.63 -6.93 -1.98
CA PRO A 57 7.78 -7.78 -1.72
C PRO A 57 9.09 -7.24 -2.30
N ALA A 58 9.07 -6.58 -3.46
CA ALA A 58 10.26 -6.01 -4.10
C ALA A 58 10.87 -4.83 -3.31
N VAL A 59 10.08 -4.19 -2.44
CA VAL A 59 10.56 -3.14 -1.53
C VAL A 59 11.12 -3.75 -0.24
N SER A 60 10.68 -4.97 0.09
CA SER A 60 11.09 -5.67 1.32
C SER A 60 12.39 -6.45 1.18
N LEU A 61 12.80 -6.76 -0.06
CA LEU A 61 14.06 -7.43 -0.40
C LEU A 61 15.20 -6.42 -0.54
#